data_AF-A0A6B3EHN6-F1
#
_entry.id   AF-A0A6B3EHN6-F1
#
_cell.length_a   1.000
_cell.length_b   1.000
_cell.length_c   1.000
_cell.angle_alpha   90.00
_cell.angle_beta   90.00
_cell.angle_gamma   90.00
#
_symmetry.space_group_name_H-M   'P 1'
#
loop_
_entity.id
_entity.type
_entity.pdbx_description
1 polymer ?
#
loop_
_entity_poly.entity_id
_entity_poly.type
_entity_poly.pdbx_seq_one_letter_code
_entity_poly.pdbx_strand_id
1 'polypeptide(L)'
;AAAHATRIDRLVGDEVESLSLDGCAPVREVQGLADTWWRGPDRLVALWTGEAVSLGFPRGRVARVYSGLDDWGLHGGVRPDAD
;
A
#
# COMPACT_ATOMS: atom_id res chain seq x y z
N ALA A 1 -8.01 -2.33 18.42
CA ALA A 1 -7.59 -1.68 17.16
C ALA A 1 -6.34 -0.85 17.48
N ALA A 2 -5.33 -0.82 16.62
CA ALA A 2 -4.02 -0.25 16.91
C ALA A 2 -3.59 0.81 15.90
N ALA A 3 -3.06 1.92 16.40
CA ALA A 3 -2.49 3.02 15.62
C ALA A 3 -1.24 2.63 14.81
N HIS A 4 -0.69 1.44 15.06
CA HIS A 4 0.48 0.89 14.37
C HIS A 4 0.16 -0.50 13.82
N ALA A 5 0.81 -0.86 12.72
CA ALA A 5 0.64 -2.17 12.12
C ALA A 5 1.17 -3.26 13.07
N THR A 6 0.42 -4.34 13.21
CA THR A 6 0.82 -5.51 13.99
C THR A 6 1.68 -6.47 13.18
N ARG A 7 1.59 -6.39 11.83
CA ARG A 7 2.44 -7.12 10.89
C ARG A 7 2.83 -6.24 9.71
N ILE A 8 4.08 -6.36 9.28
CA ILE A 8 4.62 -5.69 8.08
C ILE A 8 5.28 -6.74 7.21
N ASP A 9 4.70 -6.99 6.05
CA ASP A 9 5.22 -7.93 5.07
C ASP A 9 5.90 -7.15 3.94
N ARG A 10 7.02 -7.67 3.41
CA ARG A 10 7.70 -7.14 2.23
C ARG A 10 7.65 -8.18 1.13
N LEU A 11 7.11 -7.79 -0.03
CA LEU A 11 7.01 -8.63 -1.21
C LEU A 11 7.93 -8.08 -2.31
N VAL A 12 8.48 -8.97 -3.13
CA VAL A 12 9.37 -8.61 -4.24
C VAL A 12 9.04 -9.38 -5.50
N GLY A 13 9.29 -8.77 -6.67
CA GLY A 13 9.12 -9.43 -7.96
C GLY A 13 7.74 -10.05 -8.15
N ASP A 14 7.71 -11.35 -8.45
CA ASP A 14 6.48 -12.08 -8.81
C ASP A 14 5.47 -12.18 -7.65
N GLU A 15 5.94 -12.09 -6.39
CA GLU A 15 5.05 -12.02 -5.22
C GLU A 15 4.22 -10.73 -5.21
N VAL A 16 4.75 -9.65 -5.81
CA VAL A 16 4.04 -8.38 -5.96
C VAL A 16 2.92 -8.50 -7.00
N GLU A 17 3.11 -9.28 -8.06
CA GLU A 17 2.05 -9.54 -9.06
C GLU A 17 0.91 -10.38 -8.50
N SER A 18 1.22 -11.27 -7.55
CA SER A 18 0.23 -12.13 -6.90
C SER A 18 -0.56 -11.43 -5.78
N LEU A 19 -0.21 -10.17 -5.44
CA LEU A 19 -0.84 -9.41 -4.39
C LEU A 19 -2.25 -8.96 -4.79
N SER A 20 -3.29 -9.53 -4.19
CA SER A 20 -4.66 -9.04 -4.36
C SER A 20 -4.89 -7.74 -3.59
N LEU A 21 -5.36 -6.73 -4.32
CA LEU A 21 -5.81 -5.44 -3.82
C LEU A 21 -7.34 -5.37 -3.71
N ASP A 22 -8.04 -6.50 -3.80
CA ASP A 22 -9.48 -6.53 -3.67
C ASP A 22 -9.91 -5.98 -2.30
N GLY A 23 -10.97 -5.16 -2.32
CA GLY A 23 -11.43 -4.44 -1.14
C GLY A 23 -10.51 -3.29 -0.69
N CYS A 24 -9.47 -2.94 -1.46
CA CYS A 24 -8.68 -1.75 -1.23
C CYS A 24 -9.06 -0.62 -2.19
N ALA A 25 -9.08 0.61 -1.68
CA ALA A 25 -9.22 1.82 -2.49
C ALA A 25 -7.85 2.51 -2.66
N PRO A 26 -7.57 3.15 -3.80
CA PRO A 26 -6.35 3.94 -3.96
C PRO A 26 -6.34 5.10 -2.97
N VAL A 27 -5.18 5.36 -2.37
CA VAL A 27 -4.95 6.54 -1.53
C VAL A 27 -4.79 7.75 -2.45
N ARG A 28 -5.72 8.70 -2.37
CA ARG A 28 -5.87 9.82 -3.30
C ARG A 28 -4.61 10.66 -3.42
N GLU A 29 -3.95 10.93 -2.31
CA GLU A 29 -2.80 11.81 -2.18
C GLU A 29 -1.60 11.33 -2.99
N VAL A 30 -1.49 10.02 -3.21
CA VAL A 30 -0.38 9.38 -3.94
C VAL A 30 -0.88 8.57 -5.14
N GLN A 31 -2.11 8.81 -5.57
CA GLN A 31 -2.70 8.12 -6.72
C GLN A 31 -1.99 8.56 -8.01
N GLY A 32 -1.53 7.59 -8.80
CA GLY A 32 -0.91 7.83 -10.11
C GLY A 32 0.57 8.18 -10.09
N LEU A 33 1.22 8.18 -8.92
CA LEU A 33 2.68 8.25 -8.83
C LEU A 33 3.30 6.88 -9.14
N ALA A 34 4.60 6.86 -9.47
CA ALA A 34 5.41 5.65 -9.62
C ALA A 34 5.27 4.68 -8.42
N ASP A 35 4.96 5.27 -7.26
CA ASP A 35 4.69 4.62 -6.01
C ASP A 35 3.26 4.91 -5.59
N THR A 36 2.41 3.88 -5.56
CA THR A 36 0.98 4.03 -5.22
C THR A 36 0.68 3.37 -3.90
N TRP A 37 -0.27 3.93 -3.16
CA TRP A 37 -0.75 3.33 -1.92
C TRP A 37 -2.21 2.93 -2.05
N TRP A 38 -2.57 1.85 -1.37
CA TRP A 38 -3.91 1.27 -1.35
C TRP A 38 -4.35 1.01 0.08
N ARG A 39 -5.59 1.32 0.39
CA ARG A 39 -6.18 1.27 1.72
C ARG A 39 -7.32 0.27 1.74
N GLY A 40 -7.19 -0.78 2.54
CA GLY A 40 -8.24 -1.75 2.82
C GLY A 40 -8.86 -1.55 4.21
N PRO A 41 -9.66 -2.53 4.69
CA PRO A 41 -10.38 -2.42 5.97
C PRO A 41 -9.48 -2.29 7.21
N ASP A 42 -8.33 -2.95 7.20
CA ASP A 42 -7.35 -2.98 8.30
C ASP A 42 -5.90 -3.00 7.80
N ARG A 43 -5.70 -2.74 6.50
CA ARG A 43 -4.38 -2.82 5.85
C ARG A 43 -4.09 -1.63 4.94
N LEU A 44 -2.81 -1.28 4.89
CA LEU A 44 -2.26 -0.28 3.98
C LEU A 44 -1.18 -0.96 3.13
N VAL A 45 -1.25 -0.81 1.82
CA VAL A 45 -0.29 -1.39 0.88
C VAL A 45 0.43 -0.26 0.16
N ALA A 46 1.75 -0.23 0.27
CA ALA A 46 2.60 0.65 -0.52
C ALA A 46 3.25 -0.17 -1.64
N LEU A 47 3.07 0.26 -2.88
CA LEU A 47 3.50 -0.43 -4.10
C LEU A 47 4.49 0.45 -4.86
N TRP A 48 5.74 0.01 -4.96
CA TRP A 48 6.81 0.66 -5.71
C TRP A 48 7.07 -0.10 -7.01
N THR A 49 6.62 0.47 -8.13
CA THR A 49 6.74 -0.19 -9.45
C THR A 49 7.37 0.70 -10.51
N GLY A 50 7.40 2.02 -10.33
CA GLY A 50 7.82 2.94 -11.39
C GLY A 50 9.26 2.73 -11.88
N GLU A 51 10.25 2.57 -10.99
CA GLU A 51 11.64 2.28 -11.42
C GLU A 51 11.74 0.93 -12.13
N ALA A 52 11.11 -0.11 -11.58
CA ALA A 52 11.08 -1.44 -12.16
C ALA A 52 10.47 -1.45 -13.58
N VAL A 53 9.42 -0.65 -13.81
CA VAL A 53 8.83 -0.46 -15.14
C VAL A 53 9.75 0.35 -16.05
N SER A 54 10.25 1.49 -15.56
CA SER A 54 11.08 2.43 -16.35
C SER A 54 12.39 1.80 -16.82
N LEU A 55 12.96 0.88 -16.03
CA LEU A 55 14.21 0.18 -16.32
C LEU A 55 13.99 -1.18 -16.98
N GLY A 56 12.75 -1.58 -17.29
CA GLY A 56 12.45 -2.89 -17.87
C GLY A 56 12.88 -4.05 -16.97
N PHE A 57 12.80 -3.89 -15.65
CA PHE A 57 13.20 -4.88 -14.65
C PHE A 57 12.02 -5.26 -13.74
N PRO A 58 11.04 -6.07 -14.23
CA PRO A 58 9.83 -6.43 -13.48
C PRO A 58 10.10 -7.08 -12.11
N ARG A 59 11.21 -7.81 -11.98
CA ARG A 59 11.65 -8.42 -10.72
C ARG A 59 12.09 -7.42 -9.65
N GLY A 60 12.32 -6.16 -10.04
CA GLY A 60 12.65 -5.06 -9.15
C GLY A 60 11.45 -4.42 -8.45
N ARG A 61 10.22 -4.85 -8.75
CA ARG A 61 9.03 -4.36 -8.06
C ARG A 61 9.06 -4.74 -6.59
N VAL A 62 8.54 -3.85 -5.75
CA VAL A 62 8.45 -4.06 -4.30
C VAL A 62 7.08 -3.66 -3.82
N ALA A 63 6.54 -4.40 -2.86
CA ALA A 63 5.40 -3.95 -2.07
C ALA A 63 5.67 -4.11 -0.57
N ARG A 64 5.05 -3.25 0.23
CA ARG A 64 4.95 -3.40 1.69
C ARG A 64 3.49 -3.44 2.08
N VAL A 65 3.14 -4.44 2.88
CA VAL A 65 1.78 -4.62 3.39
C VAL A 65 1.81 -4.43 4.89
N TYR A 66 1.18 -3.36 5.36
CA TYR A 66 0.97 -3.05 6.76
C TYR A 66 -0.41 -3.56 7.16
N SER A 67 -0.49 -4.49 8.12
CA SER A 67 -1.76 -5.13 8.53
C SER A 67 -2.09 -4.86 10.00
N GLY A 68 -3.38 -4.98 10.34
CA GLY A 68 -3.88 -4.79 11.70
C GLY A 68 -3.99 -3.33 12.14
N LEU A 69 -4.08 -2.42 11.18
CA LEU A 69 -4.26 -0.99 11.42
C LEU A 69 -5.70 -0.68 11.83
N ASP A 70 -5.87 0.25 12.75
CA ASP A 70 -7.14 0.90 13.00
C ASP A 70 -7.36 2.11 12.08
N ASP A 71 -8.52 2.76 12.21
CA ASP A 71 -8.87 3.93 11.41
C ASP A 71 -7.81 5.04 11.49
N TRP A 72 -7.31 5.34 12.69
CA TRP A 72 -6.24 6.32 12.87
C TRP A 72 -4.97 5.92 12.10
N GLY A 73 -4.57 4.65 12.23
CA GLY A 73 -3.35 4.09 11.63
C GLY A 73 -3.44 3.98 10.11
N LEU A 74 -4.62 3.67 9.58
CA LEU A 74 -4.87 3.72 8.14
C LEU A 74 -4.65 5.15 7.64
N HIS A 75 -5.22 6.16 8.30
CA HIS A 75 -5.22 7.55 7.85
C HIS A 75 -4.00 8.37 8.31
N GLY A 76 -3.01 7.74 8.94
CA GLY A 76 -1.78 8.42 9.37
C GLY A 76 -2.04 9.55 10.36
N GLY A 77 -3.11 9.43 11.15
CA GLY A 77 -3.53 10.45 12.12
C GLY A 77 -4.18 11.70 11.54
N VAL A 78 -4.48 11.73 10.25
CA VAL A 78 -5.34 12.75 9.64
C VAL A 78 -6.77 12.21 9.66
N ARG A 79 -7.74 12.92 10.26
CA ARG A 79 -9.15 12.55 10.06
C ARG A 79 -9.50 12.86 8.61
N PRO A 80 -10.17 11.96 7.86
CA PRO A 80 -10.68 12.33 6.56
C PRO A 80 -11.53 13.60 6.72
N ASP A 81 -11.35 14.57 5.82
CA ASP A 81 -12.23 15.74 5.79
C ASP A 81 -13.67 15.22 5.77
N ALA A 82 -14.47 15.67 6.75
CA ALA A 82 -15.89 15.41 6.72
C ALA A 82 -16.45 16.25 5.57
N ASP A 83 -16.76 15.60 4.45
CA ASP A 83 -17.59 16.18 3.39
C ASP A 83 -18.94 16.67 3.95
#